data_AF-A0A842T010-F1
#
_entry.id   AF-A0A842T010-F1
#
_cell.length_a   1.000
_cell.length_b   1.000
_cell.length_c   1.000
_cell.angle_alpha   90.00
_cell.angle_beta   90.00
_cell.angle_gamma   90.00
#
_symmetry.space_group_name_H-M   'P 1'
#
loop_
_entity.id
_entity.type
_entity.pdbx_description
1 polymer ?
#
loop_
_entity_poly.entity_id
_entity_poly.type
_entity_poly.pdbx_seq_one_letter_code
_entity_poly.pdbx_strand_id
1 'polypeptide(L)' 'MTFEELGPLLKEERTIATCHICSNYIYKQTYYDENSKDKKKTVFVCKNCLEQKEK' A
#
# COMPACT_ATOMS: atom_id res chain seq x y z
N MET A 1 -8.69 -5.33 -9.19
CA MET A 1 -8.13 -4.13 -8.55
C MET A 1 -6.64 -4.30 -8.40
N THR A 2 -5.94 -4.00 -9.49
CA THR A 2 -4.49 -3.82 -9.53
C THR A 2 -4.16 -2.43 -8.98
N PHE A 3 -2.95 -2.21 -8.46
CA PHE A 3 -2.51 -0.89 -7.98
C PHE A 3 -2.58 0.20 -9.06
N GLU A 4 -2.60 -0.22 -10.33
CA GLU A 4 -2.66 0.63 -11.53
C GLU A 4 -3.94 1.47 -11.66
N GLU A 5 -5.04 1.07 -10.99
CA GLU A 5 -6.28 1.85 -10.98
C GLU A 5 -6.32 2.90 -9.86
N LEU A 6 -5.30 2.93 -8.99
CA LEU A 6 -5.20 3.90 -7.91
C LEU A 6 -4.52 5.17 -8.43
N GLY A 7 -5.09 6.31 -8.06
CA GLY A 7 -4.52 7.62 -8.35
C GLY A 7 -3.26 7.92 -7.53
N PRO A 8 -2.84 9.19 -7.42
CA PRO A 8 -1.61 9.54 -6.72
C PRO A 8 -1.61 9.09 -5.25
N LEU A 9 -0.44 8.69 -4.75
CA LEU A 9 -0.21 8.42 -3.35
C LEU A 9 -0.37 9.72 -2.56
N LEU A 10 -1.33 9.77 -1.65
CA LEU A 10 -1.61 10.93 -0.81
C LEU A 10 -0.83 10.90 0.49
N LYS A 11 -0.64 9.70 1.07
CA LYS A 11 0.04 9.55 2.36
C LYS A 11 0.69 8.18 2.48
N GLU A 12 1.88 8.14 3.06
CA GLU A 12 2.55 6.91 3.47
C GLU A 12 2.96 6.99 4.94
N GLU A 13 2.67 5.95 5.70
CA GLU A 13 3.04 5.85 7.12
C GLU A 13 3.58 4.47 7.42
N ARG A 14 4.70 4.39 8.17
CA ARG A 14 5.20 3.11 8.68
C ARG A 14 4.30 2.63 9.80
N THR A 15 3.80 1.41 9.69
CA THR A 15 3.01 0.79 10.77
C THR A 15 3.92 0.07 11.76
N ILE A 16 3.39 -0.23 12.95
CA ILE A 16 4.04 -1.12 13.92
C ILE A 16 3.96 -2.61 13.50
N ALA A 17 3.15 -2.92 12.49
CA ALA A 17 2.97 -4.28 12.03
C ALA A 17 4.16 -4.72 11.14
N THR A 18 4.54 -5.98 11.28
CA THR A 18 5.54 -6.64 10.46
C THR A 18 4.89 -7.65 9.52
N CYS A 19 5.47 -7.80 8.35
CA CYS A 19 5.03 -8.76 7.35
C CYS A 19 5.39 -10.17 7.81
N HIS A 20 4.41 -11.07 7.85
CA HIS A 20 4.62 -12.47 8.26
C HIS A 20 5.50 -13.28 7.29
N ILE A 21 5.71 -12.78 6.06
CA ILE A 21 6.49 -13.48 5.02
C ILE A 21 7.98 -13.17 5.13
N CYS A 22 8.34 -11.90 5.33
CA CYS A 22 9.75 -11.46 5.30
C CYS A 22 10.18 -10.67 6.54
N SER A 23 9.35 -10.65 7.60
CA SER A 23 9.59 -9.97 8.87
C SER A 23 9.94 -8.48 8.78
N ASN A 24 9.68 -7.84 7.63
CA ASN A 24 9.90 -6.41 7.41
C ASN A 24 8.69 -5.56 7.79
N TYR A 25 8.89 -4.26 7.96
CA TYR A 25 7.82 -3.32 8.28
C TYR A 25 6.75 -3.25 7.19
N ILE A 26 5.48 -3.20 7.62
CA ILE A 26 4.34 -2.90 6.77
C ILE A 26 4.12 -1.39 6.74
N TYR A 27 3.92 -0.85 5.54
CA TYR A 27 3.59 0.54 5.29
C TYR A 27 2.10 0.65 4.98
N LYS A 28 1.46 1.64 5.60
CA LYS A 28 0.09 2.06 5.29
C LYS A 28 0.18 3.16 4.25
N GLN A 29 -0.27 2.87 3.04
CA GLN A 29 -0.31 3.81 1.94
C GLN A 29 -1.76 4.19 1.65
N THR A 30 -2.02 5.48 1.54
CA THR A 30 -3.35 6.01 1.18
C THR A 30 -3.24 6.67 -0.17
N TYR A 31 -4.01 6.16 -1.12
CA TYR A 31 -4.08 6.63 -2.49
C TYR A 31 -5.36 7.41 -2.72
N TYR A 32 -5.34 8.31 -3.70
CA TYR A 32 -6.56 8.87 -4.26
C TYR A 32 -7.27 7.80 -5.09
N ASP A 33 -8.57 7.62 -4.88
CA ASP A 33 -9.37 6.63 -5.61
C ASP A 33 -10.71 7.28 -5.94
N GLU A 34 -10.90 7.66 -7.20
CA GLU A 34 -12.10 8.40 -7.63
C GLU A 34 -13.38 7.57 -7.50
N ASN A 35 -13.26 6.24 -7.50
CA ASN A 35 -14.37 5.29 -7.37
C ASN A 35 -14.78 5.03 -5.91
N SER A 36 -14.00 5.48 -4.93
CA SER A 36 -14.27 5.27 -3.51
C SER A 36 -15.11 6.41 -2.93
N LYS A 37 -16.03 6.09 -1.99
CA LYS A 37 -16.91 7.09 -1.33
C LYS A 37 -16.14 8.27 -0.73
N ASP A 38 -14.99 8.01 -0.13
CA ASP A 38 -14.15 9.02 0.52
C ASP A 38 -13.08 9.61 -0.40
N LYS A 39 -13.12 9.28 -1.70
CA LYS A 39 -12.10 9.59 -2.71
C LYS A 39 -10.69 9.11 -2.34
N LYS A 40 -10.59 8.19 -1.39
CA LYS A 40 -9.35 7.71 -0.80
C LYS A 40 -9.46 6.21 -0.59
N LYS A 41 -8.34 5.53 -0.82
CA LYS A 41 -8.19 4.12 -0.54
C LYS A 41 -6.92 3.87 0.24
N THR A 42 -7.06 3.23 1.39
CA THR A 42 -5.91 2.81 2.19
C THR A 42 -5.58 1.36 1.90
N VAL A 43 -4.30 1.09 1.64
CA VAL A 43 -3.74 -0.24 1.44
C VAL A 43 -2.55 -0.43 2.38
N PHE A 44 -2.34 -1.68 2.78
CA PHE A 44 -1.20 -2.07 3.61
C PHE A 44 -0.25 -2.88 2.75
N VAL A 45 0.98 -2.40 2.59
CA VAL A 45 1.98 -3.01 1.73
C VAL A 45 3.25 -3.29 2.50
N CYS A 46 3.88 -4.42 2.18
CA CYS A 46 5.25 -4.66 2.59
C CYS A 46 6.15 -4.35 1.39
N LYS A 47 6.97 -3.29 1.47
CA LYS A 47 7.83 -2.85 0.36
C LYS A 47 8.75 -3.97 -0.13
N ASN A 48 9.35 -4.71 0.79
CA ASN A 48 10.22 -5.83 0.47
C ASN A 48 9.50 -6.98 -0.27
N CYS A 49 8.23 -7.24 0.04
CA CYS A 49 7.44 -8.23 -0.72
C CYS A 49 6.95 -7.68 -2.06
N LEU A 50 6.70 -6.37 -2.14
CA LEU A 50 6.29 -5.70 -3.37
C LEU A 50 7.45 -5.74 -4.38
N GLU A 51 8.65 -5.35 -3.97
CA GLU A 51 9.87 -5.36 -4.81
C GLU A 51 10.25 -6.78 -5.28
N GLN A 52 9.97 -7.81 -4.47
CA GLN A 52 10.21 -9.21 -4.87
C GLN A 52 9.18 -9.74 -5.86
N LYS A 53 7.98 -9.14 -5.95
CA LYS A 53 6.96 -9.53 -6.94
C LYS A 53 7.15 -8.89 -8.31
N GLU A 54 7.92 -7.81 -8.39
CA GLU A 54 8.25 -7.12 -9.65
C GLU A 54 9.53 -7.66 -10.32
N LYS A 55 10.13 -8.72 -9.78
CA LYS A 55 11.25 -9.47 -10.36
C LYS A 55 10.79 -10.79 -10.96
#